data_AF-A0A2S2N3W9-F1
#
_entry.id   AF-A0A2S2N3W9-F1
#
_cell.length_a   1.000
_cell.length_b   1.000
_cell.length_c   1.000
_cell.angle_alpha   90.00
_cell.angle_beta   90.00
_cell.angle_gamma   90.00
#
_symmetry.space_group_name_H-M   'P 1'
#
loop_
_entity.id
_entity.type
_entity.pdbx_description
1 polymer ?
#
loop_
_entity_poly.entity_id
_entity_poly.type
_entity_poly.pdbx_seq_one_letter_code
_entity_poly.pdbx_strand_id
1 'polypeptide(L)'
;PTMAFVRLQEAVELDAVLEAPVPVRFLFVLLGPSSTHMDYHEIGRSISTLMSDKQFHEAAYLADDRHDLLNAINEFLDCSVVLPPSEVQGEELLRSVAHFQREMLKKRMEQERRLLLEPKSPEEKALLKLKVVEDEAEEDDD
;
A
#
# COMPACT_ATOMS: atom_id res chain seq x y z
N PRO A 1 -3.45 -25.33 -8.83
CA PRO A 1 -4.43 -24.27 -8.52
C PRO A 1 -4.47 -23.27 -9.68
N THR A 2 -5.61 -22.65 -9.91
CA THR A 2 -5.84 -21.66 -10.96
C THR A 2 -6.40 -20.41 -10.31
N MET A 3 -5.84 -19.26 -10.68
CA MET A 3 -6.18 -17.96 -10.12
C MET A 3 -6.62 -17.00 -11.24
N ALA A 4 -7.65 -16.20 -10.97
CA ALA A 4 -8.06 -15.09 -11.80
C ALA A 4 -8.38 -13.87 -10.94
N PHE A 5 -7.85 -12.72 -11.34
CA PHE A 5 -8.24 -11.41 -10.82
C PHE A 5 -8.93 -10.65 -11.96
N VAL A 6 -10.17 -10.24 -11.74
CA VAL A 6 -11.03 -9.67 -12.78
C VAL A 6 -11.50 -8.30 -12.31
N ARG A 7 -11.27 -7.27 -13.13
CA ARG A 7 -11.90 -5.95 -13.02
C ARG A 7 -12.95 -5.83 -14.11
N LEU A 8 -14.22 -5.74 -13.75
CA LEU A 8 -15.30 -5.53 -14.70
C LEU A 8 -15.20 -4.13 -15.31
N GLN A 9 -15.69 -3.95 -16.53
CA GLN A 9 -15.68 -2.64 -17.20
C GLN A 9 -16.64 -1.64 -16.56
N GLU A 10 -17.78 -2.13 -16.05
CA GLU A 10 -18.76 -1.40 -15.25
C GLU A 10 -19.07 -2.23 -13.98
N ALA A 11 -19.39 -1.56 -12.87
CA ALA A 11 -19.79 -2.27 -11.67
C ALA A 11 -21.22 -2.79 -11.83
N VAL A 12 -21.46 -4.06 -11.54
CA VAL A 12 -22.75 -4.72 -11.79
C VAL A 12 -23.18 -5.53 -10.57
N GLU A 13 -24.46 -5.52 -10.26
CA GLU A 13 -25.01 -6.42 -9.24
C GLU A 13 -24.98 -7.85 -9.77
N LEU A 14 -24.43 -8.77 -8.97
CA LEU A 14 -24.37 -10.19 -9.30
C LEU A 14 -25.38 -10.94 -8.44
N ASP A 15 -26.31 -11.62 -9.09
CA ASP A 15 -27.36 -12.39 -8.40
C ASP A 15 -26.76 -13.51 -7.55
N ALA A 16 -27.17 -13.57 -6.27
CA ALA A 16 -26.82 -14.62 -5.31
C ALA A 16 -25.31 -14.82 -5.04
N VAL A 17 -24.46 -13.82 -5.35
CA VAL A 17 -23.02 -13.88 -5.06
C VAL A 17 -22.67 -13.19 -3.73
N LEU A 18 -23.38 -12.12 -3.38
CA LEU A 18 -23.15 -11.33 -2.17
C LEU A 18 -24.35 -11.41 -1.22
N GLU A 19 -24.08 -11.20 0.07
CA GLU A 19 -25.11 -11.14 1.12
C GLU A 19 -25.99 -9.87 1.04
N ALA A 20 -25.52 -8.84 0.32
CA ALA A 20 -26.21 -7.56 0.12
C ALA A 20 -26.15 -7.14 -1.37
N PRO A 21 -27.15 -6.38 -1.86
CA PRO A 21 -27.20 -5.91 -3.24
C PRO A 21 -26.21 -4.75 -3.45
N VAL A 22 -24.95 -5.10 -3.67
CA VAL A 22 -23.86 -4.14 -3.91
C VAL A 22 -23.27 -4.42 -5.29
N PRO A 23 -23.15 -3.39 -6.15
CA PRO A 23 -22.49 -3.53 -7.45
C PRO A 23 -21.04 -4.03 -7.29
N VAL A 24 -20.74 -5.16 -7.91
CA VAL A 24 -19.42 -5.78 -7.92
C VAL A 24 -18.59 -5.16 -9.03
N ARG A 25 -17.39 -4.67 -8.67
CA ARG A 25 -16.38 -4.21 -9.62
C ARG A 25 -15.27 -5.22 -9.85
N PHE A 26 -14.86 -5.91 -8.79
CA PHE A 26 -13.73 -6.83 -8.80
C PHE A 26 -14.16 -8.23 -8.39
N LEU A 27 -13.57 -9.23 -9.03
CA LEU A 27 -13.69 -10.62 -8.60
C LEU A 27 -12.29 -11.22 -8.47
N PHE A 28 -12.09 -11.95 -7.38
CA PHE A 28 -10.95 -12.84 -7.23
C PHE A 28 -11.45 -14.26 -7.16
N VAL A 29 -10.94 -15.11 -8.06
CA VAL A 29 -11.31 -16.52 -8.14
C VAL A 29 -10.07 -17.36 -7.98
N LEU A 30 -10.08 -18.26 -7.00
CA LEU A 30 -9.01 -19.22 -6.77
C LEU A 30 -9.64 -20.60 -6.61
N LEU A 31 -9.28 -21.51 -7.51
CA LEU A 31 -9.78 -22.87 -7.52
C LEU A 31 -8.61 -23.85 -7.60
N GLY A 32 -8.72 -24.98 -6.93
CA GLY A 32 -7.72 -26.02 -7.00
C GLY A 32 -8.14 -27.29 -6.28
N PRO A 33 -7.38 -28.38 -6.43
CA PRO A 33 -7.72 -29.65 -5.81
C PRO A 33 -7.51 -29.58 -4.29
N SER A 34 -8.31 -30.35 -3.55
CA SER A 34 -8.22 -30.45 -2.08
C SER A 34 -6.94 -31.10 -1.56
N SER A 35 -6.17 -31.75 -2.44
CA SER A 35 -4.92 -32.45 -2.08
C SER A 35 -3.70 -31.54 -2.00
N THR A 36 -3.83 -30.23 -2.25
CA THR A 36 -2.72 -29.28 -2.13
C THR A 36 -2.49 -28.91 -0.66
N HIS A 37 -1.23 -28.78 -0.23
CA HIS A 37 -0.85 -28.16 1.04
C HIS A 37 -1.11 -26.63 1.09
N MET A 38 -2.07 -26.13 0.33
CA MET A 38 -2.45 -24.72 0.28
C MET A 38 -3.76 -24.53 1.03
N ASP A 39 -3.77 -23.52 1.90
CA ASP A 39 -4.99 -23.05 2.54
C ASP A 39 -5.66 -21.98 1.67
N TYR A 40 -6.66 -22.40 0.89
CA TYR A 40 -7.41 -21.50 0.02
C TYR A 40 -8.20 -20.45 0.80
N HIS A 41 -8.60 -20.74 2.03
CA HIS A 41 -9.33 -19.79 2.86
C HIS A 41 -8.42 -18.66 3.30
N GLU A 42 -7.21 -18.97 3.76
CA GLU A 42 -6.22 -17.96 4.16
C GLU A 42 -5.79 -17.09 2.99
N ILE A 43 -5.63 -17.66 1.78
CA ILE A 43 -5.36 -16.85 0.58
C ILE A 43 -6.52 -15.90 0.28
N GLY A 44 -7.76 -16.38 0.37
CA GLY A 44 -8.95 -15.53 0.24
C GLY A 44 -8.95 -14.38 1.25
N ARG A 45 -8.64 -14.67 2.52
CA ARG A 45 -8.51 -13.63 3.57
C ARG A 45 -7.43 -12.62 3.23
N SER A 46 -6.24 -13.07 2.80
CA SER A 46 -5.15 -12.16 2.41
C SER A 46 -5.55 -11.23 1.27
N ILE A 47 -6.21 -11.74 0.24
CA ILE A 47 -6.67 -10.90 -0.89
C ILE A 47 -7.80 -9.95 -0.46
N SER A 48 -8.73 -10.38 0.39
CA SER A 48 -9.77 -9.49 0.94
C SER A 48 -9.19 -8.37 1.80
N THR A 49 -8.17 -8.66 2.62
CA THR A 49 -7.48 -7.64 3.40
C THR A 49 -6.75 -6.66 2.49
N LEU A 50 -6.04 -7.17 1.47
CA LEU A 50 -5.36 -6.35 0.47
C LEU A 50 -6.34 -5.43 -0.28
N MET A 51 -7.49 -5.94 -0.73
CA MET A 51 -8.52 -5.14 -1.40
C MET A 51 -9.21 -4.12 -0.48
N SER A 52 -9.09 -4.27 0.84
CA SER A 52 -9.60 -3.31 1.83
C SER A 52 -8.62 -2.16 2.08
N ASP A 53 -7.36 -2.30 1.67
CA ASP A 53 -6.41 -1.19 1.70
C ASP A 53 -6.75 -0.17 0.62
N LYS A 54 -6.81 1.12 1.01
CA LYS A 54 -7.24 2.18 0.12
C LYS A 54 -6.27 2.40 -1.04
N GLN A 55 -4.96 2.35 -0.78
CA GLN A 55 -3.95 2.62 -1.80
C GLN A 55 -3.94 1.49 -2.83
N PHE A 56 -3.97 0.24 -2.36
CA PHE A 56 -4.10 -0.91 -3.25
C PHE A 56 -5.41 -0.88 -4.05
N HIS A 57 -6.53 -0.53 -3.40
CA HIS A 57 -7.82 -0.45 -4.08
C HIS A 57 -7.82 0.59 -5.20
N GLU A 58 -7.25 1.78 -4.97
CA GLU A 58 -7.07 2.82 -5.99
C GLU A 58 -6.16 2.35 -7.12
N ALA A 59 -5.01 1.74 -6.79
CA ALA A 59 -4.11 1.16 -7.77
C ALA A 59 -4.79 0.08 -8.63
N ALA A 60 -5.62 -0.78 -8.04
CA ALA A 60 -6.37 -1.80 -8.76
C ALA A 60 -7.41 -1.22 -9.75
N TYR A 61 -7.96 -0.03 -9.46
CA TYR A 61 -8.81 0.69 -10.42
C TYR A 61 -8.05 1.32 -11.58
N LEU A 62 -6.78 1.69 -11.36
CA LEU A 62 -5.93 2.35 -12.36
C LEU A 62 -5.05 1.38 -13.15
N ALA A 63 -4.82 0.18 -12.64
CA ALA A 63 -3.95 -0.81 -13.27
C ALA A 63 -4.37 -1.13 -14.71
N ASP A 64 -3.44 -1.08 -15.64
CA ASP A 64 -3.65 -1.45 -17.04
C ASP A 64 -3.24 -2.90 -17.29
N ASP A 65 -2.25 -3.39 -16.53
CA ASP A 65 -1.76 -4.75 -16.66
C ASP A 65 -1.48 -5.43 -15.30
N ARG A 66 -0.93 -6.65 -15.38
CA ARG A 66 -0.58 -7.44 -14.19
C ARG A 66 0.59 -6.84 -13.41
N HIS A 67 1.53 -6.17 -14.05
CA HIS A 67 2.70 -5.60 -13.38
C HIS A 67 2.29 -4.48 -12.43
N ASP A 68 1.31 -3.66 -12.81
CA ASP A 68 0.76 -2.61 -11.94
C ASP A 68 0.20 -3.20 -10.64
N LEU A 69 -0.59 -4.28 -10.75
CA LEU A 69 -1.12 -4.99 -9.58
C LEU A 69 -0.01 -5.58 -8.71
N LEU A 70 1.01 -6.21 -9.33
CA LEU A 70 2.15 -6.78 -8.58
C LEU A 70 2.96 -5.70 -7.87
N ASN A 71 3.13 -4.53 -8.49
CA ASN A 71 3.80 -3.40 -7.87
C ASN A 71 3.00 -2.87 -6.67
N ALA A 72 1.68 -2.74 -6.82
CA ALA A 72 0.80 -2.33 -5.72
C ALA A 72 0.80 -3.35 -4.55
N ILE A 73 0.89 -4.65 -4.85
CA ILE A 73 1.07 -5.69 -3.82
C ILE A 73 2.38 -5.46 -3.07
N ASN A 74 3.48 -5.24 -3.79
CA ASN A 74 4.78 -5.01 -3.15
C ASN A 74 4.77 -3.74 -2.29
N GLU A 75 4.14 -2.67 -2.78
CA GLU A 75 3.97 -1.44 -1.99
C GLU A 75 3.20 -1.73 -0.70
N PHE A 76 2.07 -2.45 -0.76
CA PHE A 76 1.34 -2.88 0.43
C PHE A 76 2.20 -3.72 1.39
N LEU A 77 3.00 -4.65 0.87
CA LEU A 77 3.89 -5.50 1.67
C LEU A 77 5.02 -4.69 2.33
N ASP A 78 5.57 -3.68 1.66
CA ASP A 78 6.55 -2.76 2.21
C ASP A 78 5.96 -1.90 3.35
N CYS A 79 4.63 -1.77 3.41
CA CYS A 79 3.91 -1.15 4.54
C CYS A 79 3.63 -2.10 5.69
N SER A 80 3.65 -3.40 5.41
CA SER A 80 3.12 -4.40 6.32
C SER A 80 4.12 -4.70 7.43
N VAL A 81 3.62 -4.73 8.67
CA VAL A 81 4.43 -5.14 9.82
C VAL A 81 4.16 -6.60 10.09
N VAL A 82 5.22 -7.42 10.03
CA VAL A 82 5.14 -8.83 10.45
C VAL A 82 5.36 -8.90 11.95
N LEU A 83 4.42 -9.52 12.65
CA LEU A 83 4.53 -9.80 14.06
C LEU A 83 5.08 -11.23 14.25
N PRO A 84 6.34 -11.39 14.69
CA PRO A 84 6.85 -12.71 15.01
C PRO A 84 6.09 -13.29 16.21
N PRO A 85 5.98 -14.63 16.32
CA PRO A 85 5.44 -15.26 17.51
C PRO A 85 6.17 -14.75 18.77
N SER A 86 5.41 -14.32 19.77
CA SER A 86 5.96 -13.77 21.01
C SER A 86 5.23 -14.37 22.20
N GLU A 87 5.98 -14.61 23.29
CA GLU A 87 5.42 -15.02 24.58
C GLU A 87 4.70 -13.85 25.28
N VAL A 88 4.93 -12.60 24.82
CA VAL A 88 4.27 -11.40 25.33
C VAL A 88 2.82 -11.40 24.83
N GLN A 89 1.87 -11.62 25.75
CA GLN A 89 0.45 -11.67 25.46
C GLN A 89 -0.27 -10.40 25.94
N GLY A 90 -1.39 -10.06 25.31
CA GLY A 90 -2.29 -9.01 25.79
C GLY A 90 -1.90 -7.58 25.40
N GLU A 91 -2.31 -6.61 26.21
CA GLU A 91 -2.23 -5.17 25.91
C GLU A 91 -0.80 -4.64 25.72
N GLU A 92 0.19 -5.25 26.37
CA GLU A 92 1.57 -4.78 26.31
C GLU A 92 2.18 -4.98 24.92
N LEU A 93 1.87 -6.10 24.26
CA LEU A 93 2.22 -6.33 22.86
C LEU A 93 1.54 -5.31 21.95
N LEU A 94 0.23 -5.07 22.15
CA LEU A 94 -0.52 -4.12 21.32
C LEU A 94 0.00 -2.68 21.45
N ARG A 95 0.41 -2.26 22.66
CA ARG A 95 1.02 -0.93 22.87
C ARG A 95 2.36 -0.82 22.14
N SER A 96 3.19 -1.86 22.22
CA SER A 96 4.47 -1.91 21.52
C SER A 96 4.27 -1.86 20.00
N VAL A 97 3.34 -2.66 19.46
CA VAL A 97 3.03 -2.71 18.03
C VAL A 97 2.45 -1.39 17.55
N ALA A 98 1.50 -0.80 18.28
CA ALA A 98 0.90 0.48 17.90
C ALA A 98 1.94 1.62 17.90
N HIS A 99 2.86 1.63 18.88
CA HIS A 99 3.97 2.56 18.89
C HIS A 99 4.87 2.38 17.67
N PHE A 100 5.29 1.13 17.41
CA PHE A 100 6.15 0.80 16.28
C PHE A 100 5.52 1.15 14.93
N GLN A 101 4.24 0.83 14.74
CA GLN A 101 3.49 1.21 13.53
C GLN A 101 3.46 2.72 13.33
N ARG A 102 3.24 3.51 14.38
CA ARG A 102 3.26 4.98 14.29
C ARG A 102 4.63 5.52 13.88
N GLU A 103 5.72 4.95 14.40
CA GLU A 103 7.07 5.36 14.00
C GLU A 103 7.37 5.00 12.54
N MET A 104 6.97 3.82 12.08
CA MET A 104 7.12 3.40 10.69
C MET A 104 6.35 4.32 9.74
N LEU A 105 5.10 4.67 10.08
CA LEU A 105 4.30 5.62 9.30
C LEU A 105 4.95 7.00 9.23
N LYS A 106 5.47 7.51 10.36
CA LYS A 106 6.19 8.81 10.38
C LYS A 106 7.42 8.80 9.48
N LYS A 107 8.27 7.77 9.61
CA LYS A 107 9.49 7.63 8.77
C LYS A 107 9.17 7.62 7.28
N ARG A 108 8.07 6.96 6.90
CA ARG A 108 7.61 6.97 5.51
C ARG A 108 7.17 8.35 5.05
N MET A 109 6.30 9.03 5.81
CA MET A 109 5.86 10.38 5.45
C MET A 109 7.04 11.34 5.27
N GLU A 110 8.08 11.19 6.11
CA GLU A 110 9.33 11.93 5.97
C GLU A 110 10.11 11.57 4.70
N GLN A 111 10.17 10.29 4.33
CA GLN A 111 10.79 9.85 3.07
C GLN A 111 10.05 10.37 1.84
N GLU A 112 8.72 10.26 1.80
CA GLU A 112 7.91 10.82 0.71
C GLU A 112 8.08 12.33 0.61
N ARG A 113 8.06 13.03 1.75
CA ARG A 113 8.30 14.49 1.79
C ARG A 113 9.70 14.84 1.28
N ARG A 114 10.72 14.03 1.60
CA ARG A 114 12.08 14.23 1.05
C ARG A 114 12.12 14.04 -0.46
N LEU A 115 11.49 13.00 -0.99
CA LEU A 115 11.43 12.76 -2.44
C LEU A 115 10.66 13.87 -3.19
N LEU A 116 9.66 14.48 -2.56
CA LEU A 116 8.92 15.63 -3.10
C LEU A 116 9.72 16.93 -3.06
N LEU A 117 10.58 17.11 -2.04
CA LEU A 117 11.43 18.29 -1.84
C LEU A 117 12.80 18.19 -2.54
N GLU A 118 13.18 17.00 -3.02
CA GLU A 118 14.41 16.85 -3.78
C GLU A 118 14.26 17.52 -5.16
N PRO A 119 15.15 18.47 -5.51
CA PRO A 119 15.06 19.18 -6.78
C PRO A 119 15.17 18.18 -7.93
N LYS A 120 14.15 18.19 -8.81
CA LYS A 120 13.97 17.18 -9.87
C LYS A 120 14.89 17.44 -11.06
N SER A 121 15.52 18.61 -11.13
CA SER A 121 16.50 18.95 -12.16
C SER A 121 17.78 19.58 -11.59
N PRO A 122 18.90 19.50 -12.33
CA PRO A 122 20.13 20.22 -11.99
C PRO A 122 19.94 21.74 -11.92
N GLU A 123 19.02 22.29 -12.71
CA GLU A 123 18.71 23.73 -12.76
C GLU A 123 17.97 24.17 -11.48
N GLU A 124 16.99 23.40 -11.02
CA GLU A 124 16.25 23.66 -9.78
C GLU A 124 17.18 23.58 -8.56
N LYS A 125 18.14 22.64 -8.60
CA LYS A 125 19.19 22.47 -7.60
C LYS A 125 20.21 23.62 -7.60
N ALA A 126 20.48 24.22 -8.76
CA ALA A 126 21.32 25.41 -8.89
C ALA A 126 20.60 26.68 -8.42
N LEU A 127 19.31 26.81 -8.74
CA LEU A 127 18.48 27.94 -8.30
C LEU A 127 18.32 27.98 -6.78
N LEU A 128 18.09 26.83 -6.15
CA LEU A 128 18.04 26.71 -4.68
C LEU A 128 19.38 27.08 -4.03
N LYS A 129 20.51 26.70 -4.63
CA LYS A 129 21.84 27.10 -4.13
C LYS A 129 22.09 28.59 -4.23
N LEU A 130 21.69 29.22 -5.34
CA LEU A 130 21.82 30.68 -5.50
C LEU A 130 20.97 31.43 -4.48
N LYS A 131 19.74 30.98 -4.25
CA LYS A 131 18.83 31.60 -3.30
C LYS A 131 19.32 31.51 -1.85
N VAL A 132 19.88 30.37 -1.45
CA VAL A 132 20.50 30.20 -0.12
C VAL A 132 21.70 31.13 0.07
N VAL A 133 22.49 31.37 -0.98
CA VAL A 133 23.64 32.29 -0.91
C VAL A 133 23.22 33.76 -0.87
N GLU A 134 22.11 34.12 -1.54
CA GLU A 134 21.53 35.46 -1.45
C GLU A 134 20.94 35.72 -0.05
N ASP A 135 20.19 34.75 0.50
CA ASP A 135 19.61 34.87 1.85
C ASP A 135 20.70 34.94 2.95
N GLU A 136 21.79 34.18 2.83
CA GLU A 136 22.94 34.25 3.76
C GLU A 136 23.74 35.56 3.62
N ALA A 137 23.78 36.16 2.43
CA ALA A 137 24.44 37.44 2.21
C ALA A 137 23.63 38.64 2.74
N GLU A 138 22.30 38.53 2.82
CA GLU A 138 21.45 39.56 3.43
C GLU A 138 21.43 39.49 4.98
N GLU A 139 21.73 38.35 5.60
CA GLU A 139 21.83 38.22 7.07
C GLU A 139 23.16 38.76 7.66
N ASP A 140 24.21 38.90 6.83
CA ASP A 140 25.53 39.39 7.26
C ASP A 140 25.71 40.93 7.15
N ASP A 141 24.69 41.66 6.67
CA ASP A 141 24.73 43.12 6.43
C ASP A 141 23.90 43.97 7.44
N ASP A 142 23.37 43.36 8.51
CA ASP A 142 22.69 44.02 9.68
C ASP A 142 23.53 43.92 10.98
#